data_AF-A0AA44YJ86-F1
#
_entry.id   AF-A0AA44YJ86-F1
#
_cell.length_a   1.000
_cell.length_b   1.000
_cell.length_c   1.000
_cell.angle_alpha   90.00
_cell.angle_beta   90.00
_cell.angle_gamma   90.00
#
_symmetry.space_group_name_H-M   'P 1'
#
loop_
_entity.id
_entity.type
_entity.pdbx_description
1 polymer ?
#
loop_
_entity_poly.entity_id
_entity_poly.type
_entity_poly.pdbx_seq_one_letter_code
_entity_poly.pdbx_strand_id
1 'polypeptide(L)'
;MAGLKELSAQLQSVRKQIPFATAQALTSVARKIEAAEKNAFKRHLENPTPFTVNSVKSFGARKSNLKAKVFVMDTAASYLEPFEFGGQHKLNSQALLNPKNIKLNKYGNLTRNKMAQLKAKDDVFIGEIDGTNGVWQRRKAKKGKKGKKRRKRSANGTRQPRMKMPAPKLLIQFGDALPVKPTLGYFDRAQAMANALMPTELSRAMAEAMRTAK
;
A
#
# COMPACT_ATOMS: atom_id res chain seq x y z
N MET A 1 -18.23 23.17 -60.53
CA MET A 1 -18.22 23.47 -59.09
C MET A 1 -17.91 22.22 -58.27
N ALA A 2 -16.64 21.79 -58.23
CA ALA A 2 -16.22 20.61 -57.45
C ALA A 2 -16.02 20.92 -55.95
N GLY A 3 -15.81 22.19 -55.59
CA GLY A 3 -15.38 22.59 -54.25
C GLY A 3 -16.38 22.33 -53.11
N LEU A 4 -17.70 22.48 -53.31
CA LEU A 4 -18.67 22.25 -52.23
C LEU A 4 -18.78 20.77 -51.84
N LYS A 5 -18.73 19.87 -52.83
CA LYS A 5 -18.84 18.42 -52.59
C LYS A 5 -17.57 17.88 -51.95
N GLU A 6 -16.40 18.32 -52.39
CA GLU A 6 -15.11 17.99 -51.76
C GLU A 6 -15.00 18.54 -50.33
N LEU A 7 -15.41 19.79 -50.11
CA LEU A 7 -15.44 20.40 -48.78
C LEU A 7 -16.38 19.62 -47.84
N SER A 8 -17.55 19.19 -48.34
CA SER A 8 -18.48 18.38 -47.56
C SER A 8 -17.91 17.01 -47.18
N ALA A 9 -17.16 16.38 -48.10
CA ALA A 9 -16.49 15.10 -47.84
C ALA A 9 -15.36 15.25 -46.82
N GLN A 10 -14.58 16.33 -46.90
CA GLN A 10 -13.55 16.66 -45.92
C GLN A 10 -14.15 16.92 -44.53
N LEU A 11 -15.23 17.70 -44.44
CA LEU A 11 -15.91 17.93 -43.15
C LEU A 11 -16.44 16.62 -42.54
N GLN A 12 -16.96 15.71 -43.36
CA GLN A 12 -17.40 14.40 -42.91
C GLN A 12 -16.24 13.52 -42.42
N SER A 13 -15.07 13.57 -43.07
CA SER A 13 -13.90 12.81 -42.63
C SER A 13 -13.38 13.36 -41.29
N VAL A 14 -13.29 14.69 -41.13
CA VAL A 14 -12.94 15.33 -39.85
C VAL A 14 -13.93 14.92 -38.75
N ARG A 15 -15.23 14.98 -39.02
CA ARG A 15 -16.28 14.60 -38.06
C ARG A 15 -16.11 13.17 -37.55
N LYS A 16 -15.69 12.23 -38.41
CA LYS A 16 -15.43 10.83 -38.03
C LYS A 16 -14.19 10.66 -37.15
N GLN A 17 -13.23 11.59 -37.23
CA GLN A 17 -12.00 11.55 -36.45
C GLN A 17 -12.15 12.18 -35.06
N ILE A 18 -13.12 13.07 -34.84
CA ILE A 18 -13.33 13.72 -33.53
C ILE A 18 -13.44 12.69 -32.39
N PRO A 19 -14.29 11.63 -32.45
CA PRO A 19 -14.39 10.64 -31.38
C PRO A 19 -13.11 9.82 -31.16
N PHE A 20 -12.30 9.65 -32.21
CA PHE A 20 -11.02 8.96 -32.08
C PHE A 20 -9.98 9.82 -31.38
N ALA A 21 -9.83 11.06 -31.83
CA ALA A 21 -8.94 12.03 -31.24
C ALA A 21 -9.28 12.27 -29.76
N THR A 22 -10.55 12.44 -29.43
CA THR A 22 -10.99 12.64 -28.04
C THR A 22 -10.72 11.40 -27.18
N ALA A 23 -10.98 10.19 -27.68
CA ALA A 23 -10.65 8.96 -26.96
C ALA A 23 -9.14 8.82 -26.70
N GLN A 24 -8.31 9.18 -27.69
CA GLN A 24 -6.85 9.14 -27.56
C GLN A 24 -6.34 10.19 -26.55
N ALA A 25 -6.86 11.42 -26.62
CA ALA A 25 -6.53 12.49 -25.67
C ALA A 25 -6.89 12.11 -24.22
N LEU A 26 -8.13 11.66 -23.99
CA LEU A 26 -8.60 11.21 -22.68
C LEU A 26 -7.72 10.07 -22.12
N THR A 27 -7.37 9.11 -22.97
CA THR A 27 -6.50 7.98 -22.59
C THR A 27 -5.09 8.46 -22.24
N SER A 28 -4.54 9.40 -23.01
CA SER A 28 -3.22 9.98 -22.75
C SER A 28 -3.18 10.71 -21.41
N VAL A 29 -4.17 11.58 -21.15
CA VAL A 29 -4.30 12.31 -19.88
C VAL A 29 -4.42 11.35 -18.71
N ALA A 30 -5.31 10.34 -18.79
CA ALA A 30 -5.48 9.37 -17.72
C ALA A 30 -4.18 8.61 -17.38
N ARG A 31 -3.39 8.22 -18.40
CA ARG A 31 -2.10 7.56 -18.21
C ARG A 31 -1.04 8.48 -17.60
N LYS A 32 -1.02 9.76 -17.99
CA LYS A 32 -0.13 10.77 -17.39
C LYS A 32 -0.45 11.00 -15.92
N ILE A 33 -1.74 11.11 -15.58
CA ILE A 33 -2.21 11.22 -14.20
C ILE A 33 -1.81 9.96 -13.42
N GLU A 34 -2.07 8.76 -13.95
CA GLU A 34 -1.64 7.51 -13.30
C GLU A 34 -0.13 7.49 -13.00
N ALA A 35 0.71 7.89 -13.96
CA ALA A 35 2.15 7.93 -13.76
C ALA A 35 2.57 8.97 -12.70
N ALA A 36 1.93 10.14 -12.69
CA ALA A 36 2.20 11.17 -11.70
C ALA A 36 1.77 10.73 -10.29
N GLU A 37 0.61 10.10 -10.16
CA GLU A 37 0.11 9.54 -8.90
C GLU A 37 1.05 8.44 -8.36
N LYS A 38 1.53 7.55 -9.22
CA LYS A 38 2.55 6.56 -8.83
C LYS A 38 3.82 7.21 -8.27
N ASN A 39 4.23 8.33 -8.83
CA ASN A 39 5.39 9.07 -8.35
C ASN A 39 5.08 9.81 -7.03
N ALA A 40 3.89 10.37 -6.89
CA ALA A 40 3.45 11.00 -5.66
C ALA A 40 3.40 9.99 -4.50
N PHE A 41 2.90 8.78 -4.75
CA PHE A 41 2.89 7.70 -3.74
C PHE A 41 4.30 7.36 -3.27
N LYS A 42 5.29 7.31 -4.18
CA LYS A 42 6.69 7.09 -3.80
C LYS A 42 7.31 8.23 -2.99
N ARG A 43 6.79 9.45 -3.09
CA ARG A 43 7.30 10.64 -2.39
C ARG A 43 6.64 10.86 -1.04
N HIS A 44 5.35 10.61 -0.93
CA HIS A 44 4.56 10.91 0.26
C HIS A 44 4.40 9.72 1.22
N LEU A 45 4.54 8.49 0.71
CA LEU A 45 4.48 7.29 1.56
C LEU A 45 5.89 6.86 1.95
N GLU A 46 6.03 6.43 3.21
CA GLU A 46 7.25 5.83 3.74
C GLU A 46 7.39 4.38 3.24
N ASN A 47 8.45 4.09 2.49
CA ASN A 47 8.79 2.76 1.97
C ASN A 47 7.60 1.96 1.36
N PRO A 48 6.86 2.53 0.39
CA PRO A 48 5.67 1.90 -0.16
C PRO A 48 6.01 0.61 -0.89
N THR A 49 5.14 -0.40 -0.74
CA THR A 49 5.30 -1.64 -1.50
C THR A 49 5.00 -1.40 -2.99
N PRO A 50 5.59 -2.19 -3.91
CA PRO A 50 5.27 -2.09 -5.34
C PRO A 50 3.78 -2.32 -5.62
N PHE A 51 3.11 -3.12 -4.78
CA PHE A 51 1.67 -3.31 -4.87
C PHE A 51 0.90 -2.01 -4.59
N THR A 52 1.30 -1.26 -3.54
CA THR A 52 0.71 0.04 -3.20
C THR A 52 0.98 1.09 -4.27
N VAL A 53 2.18 1.12 -4.86
CA VAL A 53 2.46 2.04 -5.97
C VAL A 53 1.63 1.65 -7.20
N ASN A 54 1.61 0.37 -7.56
CA ASN A 54 0.93 -0.11 -8.76
C ASN A 54 -0.59 -0.30 -8.58
N SER A 55 -1.15 0.08 -7.42
CA SER A 55 -2.59 0.04 -7.21
C SER A 55 -3.31 1.18 -7.90
N VAL A 56 -2.60 2.26 -8.25
CA VAL A 56 -3.15 3.31 -9.11
C VAL A 56 -3.17 2.80 -10.55
N LYS A 57 -4.35 2.79 -11.15
CA LYS A 57 -4.60 2.30 -12.51
C LYS A 57 -5.49 3.28 -13.27
N SER A 58 -5.39 3.22 -14.60
CA SER A 58 -6.29 3.95 -15.50
C SER A 58 -7.02 3.02 -16.48
N PHE A 59 -8.26 3.37 -16.78
CA PHE A 59 -9.00 2.88 -17.94
C PHE A 59 -9.02 3.97 -19.00
N GLY A 60 -8.57 3.61 -20.21
CA GLY A 60 -8.62 4.49 -21.38
C GLY A 60 -10.03 4.62 -21.96
N ALA A 61 -10.27 5.72 -22.65
CA ALA A 61 -11.51 5.98 -23.38
C ALA A 61 -11.56 5.20 -24.69
N ARG A 62 -12.77 4.89 -25.16
CA ARG A 62 -13.04 4.26 -26.47
C ARG A 62 -13.82 5.22 -27.36
N LYS A 63 -13.75 5.06 -28.68
CA LYS A 63 -14.54 5.87 -29.63
C LYS A 63 -16.04 5.85 -29.32
N SER A 64 -16.55 4.71 -28.84
CA SER A 64 -17.95 4.52 -28.46
C SER A 64 -18.28 4.99 -27.04
N ASN A 65 -17.28 5.18 -26.18
CA ASN A 65 -17.45 5.62 -24.80
C ASN A 65 -16.29 6.55 -24.43
N LEU A 66 -16.53 7.85 -24.57
CA LEU A 66 -15.57 8.93 -24.34
C LEU A 66 -15.39 9.21 -22.84
N LYS A 67 -15.14 8.16 -22.06
CA LYS A 67 -14.89 8.23 -20.62
C LYS A 67 -13.58 7.51 -20.32
N ALA A 68 -12.66 8.21 -19.69
CA ALA A 68 -11.47 7.62 -19.07
C ALA A 68 -11.61 7.74 -17.55
N LYS A 69 -11.07 6.77 -16.82
CA LYS A 69 -11.13 6.74 -15.35
C LYS A 69 -9.75 6.44 -14.79
N VAL A 70 -9.31 7.23 -13.81
CA VAL A 70 -8.18 6.90 -12.95
C VAL A 70 -8.74 6.47 -11.61
N PHE A 71 -8.21 5.39 -11.04
CA PHE A 71 -8.69 4.84 -9.78
C PHE A 71 -7.58 4.13 -9.02
N VAL A 72 -7.79 3.98 -7.71
CA VAL A 72 -7.01 3.12 -6.84
C VAL A 72 -7.78 1.81 -6.69
N MET A 73 -7.08 0.67 -6.79
CA MET A 73 -7.70 -0.64 -6.56
C MET A 73 -8.32 -0.73 -5.16
N ASP A 74 -9.52 -1.29 -5.04
CA ASP A 74 -10.30 -1.37 -3.77
C ASP A 74 -9.49 -1.99 -2.61
N THR A 75 -8.71 -3.03 -2.92
CA THR A 75 -7.81 -3.68 -1.95
C THR A 75 -6.80 -2.70 -1.35
N ALA A 76 -6.27 -1.79 -2.16
CA ALA A 76 -5.35 -0.75 -1.72
C ALA A 76 -6.09 0.45 -1.09
N ALA A 77 -7.22 0.85 -1.68
CA ALA A 77 -8.06 1.93 -1.18
C ALA A 77 -8.40 1.71 0.30
N SER A 78 -8.72 0.49 0.69
CA SER A 78 -9.08 0.18 2.08
C SER A 78 -8.06 0.59 3.16
N TYR A 79 -6.76 0.66 2.84
CA TYR A 79 -5.73 1.15 3.78
C TYR A 79 -5.14 2.51 3.38
N LEU A 80 -5.46 3.03 2.19
CA LEU A 80 -5.03 4.34 1.69
C LEU A 80 -6.08 5.43 1.95
N GLU A 81 -7.37 5.10 2.05
CA GLU A 81 -8.47 6.03 2.32
C GLU A 81 -8.22 6.92 3.55
N PRO A 82 -7.71 6.41 4.70
CA PRO A 82 -7.39 7.26 5.84
C PRO A 82 -6.30 8.31 5.55
N PHE A 83 -5.44 8.08 4.55
CA PHE A 83 -4.42 9.04 4.13
C PHE A 83 -4.94 10.09 3.16
N GLU A 84 -6.16 9.92 2.64
CA GLU A 84 -6.83 10.92 1.81
C GLU A 84 -7.80 11.75 2.65
N PHE A 85 -8.69 11.09 3.39
CA PHE A 85 -9.77 11.76 4.14
C PHE A 85 -9.43 12.00 5.61
N GLY A 86 -8.35 11.40 6.12
CA GLY A 86 -8.08 11.31 7.55
C GLY A 86 -8.80 10.13 8.21
N GLY A 87 -8.59 9.95 9.51
CA GLY A 87 -9.23 8.89 10.30
C GLY A 87 -8.21 7.98 10.96
N GLN A 88 -8.57 6.71 11.17
CA GLN A 88 -7.69 5.71 11.79
C GLN A 88 -7.08 4.80 10.74
N HIS A 89 -5.86 4.33 10.99
CA HIS A 89 -5.23 3.31 10.16
C HIS A 89 -6.10 2.04 10.12
N LYS A 90 -6.26 1.47 8.93
CA LYS A 90 -6.88 0.17 8.79
C LYS A 90 -6.05 -0.89 9.52
N LEU A 91 -6.68 -1.55 10.48
CA LEU A 91 -6.11 -2.72 11.12
C LEU A 91 -6.39 -3.95 10.26
N ASN A 92 -5.34 -4.73 9.97
CA ASN A 92 -5.49 -6.02 9.27
C ASN A 92 -5.97 -7.15 10.21
N SER A 93 -6.07 -6.87 11.51
CA SER A 93 -6.53 -7.80 12.55
C SER A 93 -7.19 -7.00 13.68
N GLN A 94 -7.59 -7.65 14.77
CA GLN A 94 -8.16 -6.96 15.94
C GLN A 94 -7.21 -5.92 16.56
N ALA A 95 -5.91 -6.03 16.29
CA ALA A 95 -4.90 -5.11 16.82
C ALA A 95 -3.88 -4.69 15.75
N LEU A 96 -3.25 -3.54 16.00
CA LEU A 96 -2.04 -3.11 15.32
C LEU A 96 -0.88 -4.01 15.75
N LEU A 97 -0.22 -4.61 14.76
CA LEU A 97 0.96 -5.43 15.01
C LEU A 97 2.21 -4.54 14.98
N ASN A 98 2.90 -4.41 16.10
CA ASN A 98 4.15 -3.68 16.25
C ASN A 98 5.33 -4.65 16.49
N PRO A 99 6.06 -5.06 15.43
CA PRO A 99 7.15 -6.02 15.56
C PRO A 99 8.35 -5.41 16.30
N LYS A 100 8.87 -6.10 17.33
CA LYS A 100 10.02 -5.63 18.13
C LYS A 100 11.29 -6.44 17.85
N ASN A 101 11.16 -7.75 17.88
CA ASN A 101 12.30 -8.66 17.75
C ASN A 101 12.11 -9.67 16.61
N ILE A 102 11.53 -9.20 15.51
CA ILE A 102 11.27 -9.99 14.32
C ILE A 102 11.89 -9.31 13.10
N LYS A 103 12.51 -10.12 12.25
CA LYS A 103 13.00 -9.67 10.94
C LYS A 103 11.83 -9.26 10.04
N LEU A 104 11.86 -8.01 9.60
CA LEU A 104 10.93 -7.43 8.63
C LEU A 104 11.44 -7.65 7.20
N ASN A 105 10.55 -7.49 6.22
CA ASN A 105 10.97 -7.41 4.83
C ASN A 105 11.57 -6.03 4.51
N LYS A 106 12.05 -5.84 3.27
CA LYS A 106 12.65 -4.56 2.83
C LYS A 106 11.72 -3.34 2.90
N TYR A 107 10.42 -3.54 3.06
CA TYR A 107 9.40 -2.49 3.18
C TYR A 107 8.90 -2.33 4.62
N GLY A 108 9.59 -2.92 5.61
CA GLY A 108 9.18 -2.82 7.02
C GLY A 108 7.96 -3.67 7.40
N ASN A 109 7.47 -4.54 6.52
CA ASN A 109 6.29 -5.37 6.75
C ASN A 109 6.65 -6.78 7.25
N LEU A 110 5.76 -7.39 8.03
CA LEU A 110 5.83 -8.82 8.36
C LEU A 110 5.63 -9.66 7.10
N THR A 111 6.34 -10.77 6.98
CA THR A 111 6.12 -11.71 5.86
C THR A 111 4.78 -12.42 6.02
N ARG A 112 4.13 -12.76 4.90
CA ARG A 112 2.76 -13.31 4.85
C ARG A 112 2.52 -14.46 5.85
N ASN A 113 3.46 -15.40 5.93
CA ASN A 113 3.32 -16.60 6.76
C ASN A 113 3.92 -16.43 8.17
N LYS A 114 4.41 -15.24 8.53
CA LYS A 114 5.16 -15.07 9.77
C LYS A 114 4.32 -15.37 11.01
N MET A 115 3.08 -14.89 11.04
CA MET A 115 2.18 -15.16 12.17
C MET A 115 1.84 -16.64 12.30
N ALA A 116 1.61 -17.34 11.18
CA ALA A 116 1.38 -18.79 11.19
C ALA A 116 2.62 -19.55 11.69
N GLN A 117 3.81 -19.17 11.23
CA GLN A 117 5.08 -19.75 11.70
C GLN A 117 5.33 -19.53 13.19
N LEU A 118 4.92 -18.37 13.73
CA LEU A 118 5.04 -18.10 15.16
C LEU A 118 4.05 -18.93 15.97
N LYS A 119 2.80 -19.04 15.51
CA LYS A 119 1.78 -19.87 16.18
C LYS A 119 2.14 -21.35 16.20
N ALA A 120 2.84 -21.85 15.17
CA ALA A 120 3.26 -23.25 15.08
C ALA A 120 4.45 -23.62 16.00
N LYS A 121 5.07 -22.65 16.68
CA LYS A 121 6.21 -22.91 17.55
C LYS A 121 5.76 -23.10 18.99
N ASP A 122 6.14 -24.23 19.60
CA ASP A 122 5.81 -24.57 21.00
C ASP A 122 6.39 -23.58 22.02
N ASP A 123 7.49 -22.91 21.66
CA ASP A 123 8.13 -21.91 22.51
C ASP A 123 7.52 -20.51 22.36
N VAL A 124 6.53 -20.31 21.49
CA VAL A 124 5.87 -19.03 21.26
C VAL A 124 4.42 -19.09 21.76
N PHE A 125 3.97 -18.01 22.40
CA PHE A 125 2.60 -17.89 22.87
C PHE A 125 2.11 -16.45 22.75
N ILE A 126 0.79 -16.27 22.78
CA ILE A 126 0.13 -14.97 22.80
C ILE A 126 -0.34 -14.72 24.23
N GLY A 127 -0.10 -13.53 24.76
CA GLY A 127 -0.58 -13.15 26.08
C GLY A 127 -0.10 -11.79 26.52
N GLU A 128 -0.57 -11.39 27.70
CA GLU A 128 -0.20 -10.15 28.35
C GLU A 128 0.85 -10.42 29.44
N ILE A 129 1.93 -9.64 29.43
CA ILE A 129 2.99 -9.69 30.44
C ILE A 129 3.36 -8.25 30.77
N ASP A 130 3.34 -7.92 32.06
CA ASP A 130 3.65 -6.58 32.58
C ASP A 130 2.90 -5.45 31.82
N GLY A 131 1.59 -5.65 31.57
CA GLY A 131 0.74 -4.68 30.86
C GLY A 131 0.94 -4.60 29.35
N THR A 132 1.79 -5.47 28.78
CA THR A 132 2.05 -5.50 27.33
C THR A 132 1.44 -6.74 26.71
N ASN A 133 0.39 -6.56 25.90
CA ASN A 133 -0.20 -7.63 25.12
C ASN A 133 0.60 -7.89 23.83
N GLY A 134 0.86 -9.16 23.52
CA GLY A 134 1.62 -9.50 22.32
C GLY A 134 1.97 -10.96 22.14
N VAL A 135 2.79 -11.21 21.12
CA VAL A 135 3.42 -12.50 20.84
C VAL A 135 4.76 -12.56 21.58
N TRP A 136 4.92 -13.56 22.44
CA TRP A 136 6.07 -13.78 23.30
C TRP A 136 6.77 -15.10 22.99
N GLN A 137 8.10 -15.13 23.10
CA GLN A 137 8.90 -16.35 23.01
C GLN A 137 9.47 -16.72 24.38
N ARG A 138 9.19 -17.94 24.83
CA ARG A 138 9.75 -18.52 26.05
C ARG A 138 11.27 -18.63 25.90
N ARG A 139 11.98 -18.18 26.93
CA ARG A 139 13.44 -18.34 27.00
C ARG A 139 13.77 -19.61 27.77
N LYS A 140 14.69 -20.41 27.24
CA LYS A 140 15.19 -21.60 27.94
C LYS A 140 15.85 -21.17 29.25
N ALA A 141 15.66 -21.98 30.30
CA ALA A 141 16.32 -21.77 31.57
C ALA A 141 17.85 -21.72 31.36
N LYS A 142 18.53 -20.78 32.04
CA LYS A 142 20.00 -20.74 32.01
C LYS A 142 20.52 -22.07 32.58
N LYS A 143 21.17 -22.88 31.74
CA LYS A 143 21.86 -24.08 32.21
C LYS A 143 22.87 -23.65 33.28
N GLY A 144 22.95 -24.39 34.38
CA GLY A 144 23.99 -24.15 35.39
C GLY A 144 25.37 -24.18 34.74
N LYS A 145 26.32 -23.39 35.25
CA LYS A 145 27.72 -23.42 34.78
C LYS A 145 28.21 -24.88 34.75
N LYS A 146 28.77 -25.32 33.62
CA LYS A 146 29.35 -26.67 33.45
C LYS A 146 30.41 -26.87 34.55
N GLY A 147 30.33 -27.97 35.32
CA GLY A 147 31.24 -28.25 36.44
C GLY A 147 30.81 -27.73 37.83
N LYS A 148 29.61 -27.16 37.98
CA LYS A 148 29.12 -26.72 39.29
C LYS A 148 28.82 -27.93 40.18
N LYS A 149 29.62 -28.15 41.23
CA LYS A 149 29.41 -29.21 42.23
C LYS A 149 28.03 -29.05 42.89
N ARG A 150 27.36 -30.17 43.19
CA ARG A 150 26.12 -30.17 44.00
C ARG A 150 26.41 -29.46 45.32
N ARG A 151 25.65 -28.41 45.63
CA ARG A 151 25.77 -27.68 46.90
C ARG A 151 25.28 -28.58 48.04
N LYS A 152 25.91 -28.48 49.22
CA LYS A 152 25.48 -29.21 50.43
C LYS A 152 24.05 -28.78 50.82
N ARG A 153 23.24 -29.71 51.35
CA ARG A 153 21.89 -29.41 51.90
C ARG A 153 22.02 -28.43 53.08
N SER A 154 21.05 -27.53 53.24
CA SER A 154 21.00 -26.65 54.42
C SER A 154 20.78 -27.49 55.68
N ALA A 155 21.51 -27.20 56.76
CA ALA A 155 21.36 -27.86 58.05
C ALA A 155 19.91 -27.77 58.59
N ASN A 156 19.24 -26.64 58.37
CA ASN A 156 17.91 -26.35 58.93
C ASN A 156 16.74 -26.70 57.98
N GLY A 157 16.96 -27.49 56.92
CA GLY A 157 15.91 -27.92 56.00
C GLY A 157 15.25 -26.83 55.12
N THR A 158 15.65 -25.56 55.25
CA THR A 158 15.08 -24.44 54.49
C THR A 158 15.33 -24.56 52.98
N ARG A 159 14.27 -24.55 52.17
CA ARG A 159 14.37 -24.53 50.71
C ARG A 159 14.89 -23.17 50.24
N GLN A 160 15.96 -23.18 49.44
CA GLN A 160 16.45 -21.98 48.77
C GLN A 160 15.41 -21.46 47.77
N PRO A 161 15.32 -20.13 47.57
CA PRO A 161 14.41 -19.55 46.59
C PRO A 161 14.75 -20.07 45.18
N ARG A 162 13.72 -20.42 44.41
CA ARG A 162 13.89 -20.87 43.03
C ARG A 162 14.52 -19.75 42.21
N MET A 163 15.57 -20.07 41.45
CA MET A 163 16.16 -19.11 40.52
C MET A 163 15.10 -18.66 39.53
N LYS A 164 14.80 -17.36 39.49
CA LYS A 164 13.81 -16.78 38.58
C LYS A 164 14.20 -17.11 37.15
N MET A 165 13.23 -17.61 36.37
CA MET A 165 13.43 -17.80 34.94
C MET A 165 13.59 -16.44 34.26
N PRO A 166 14.38 -16.35 33.17
CA PRO A 166 14.47 -15.11 32.40
C PRO A 166 13.09 -14.76 31.82
N ALA A 167 12.74 -13.47 31.83
CA ALA A 167 11.53 -12.99 31.20
C ALA A 167 11.47 -13.41 29.72
N PRO A 168 10.29 -13.79 29.20
CA PRO A 168 10.14 -14.16 27.81
C PRO A 168 10.45 -12.97 26.89
N LYS A 169 10.82 -13.27 25.66
CA LYS A 169 11.22 -12.28 24.67
C LYS A 169 9.99 -11.80 23.90
N LEU A 170 9.69 -10.50 23.96
CA LEU A 170 8.61 -9.90 23.17
C LEU A 170 8.96 -9.91 21.69
N LEU A 171 8.14 -10.56 20.87
CA LEU A 171 8.33 -10.62 19.42
C LEU A 171 7.49 -9.58 18.69
N ILE A 172 6.19 -9.51 19.00
CA ILE A 172 5.23 -8.56 18.41
C ILE A 172 4.38 -8.00 19.53
N GLN A 173 4.30 -6.68 19.64
CA GLN A 173 3.37 -6.00 20.53
C GLN A 173 2.06 -5.73 19.80
N PHE A 174 0.94 -5.93 20.48
CA PHE A 174 -0.38 -5.54 19.99
C PHE A 174 -0.74 -4.15 20.54
N GLY A 175 -1.30 -3.30 19.69
CA GLY A 175 -1.77 -1.97 20.07
C GLY A 175 -3.00 -1.55 19.29
N ASP A 176 -3.45 -0.33 19.52
CA ASP A 176 -4.66 0.21 18.90
C ASP A 176 -4.38 0.84 17.53
N ALA A 177 -5.46 1.16 16.80
CA ALA A 177 -5.36 1.89 15.55
C ALA A 177 -4.80 3.29 15.78
N LEU A 178 -3.77 3.65 15.02
CA LEU A 178 -3.16 4.97 15.10
C LEU A 178 -3.94 5.96 14.19
N PRO A 179 -4.07 7.23 14.61
CA PRO A 179 -4.67 8.26 13.76
C PRO A 179 -3.75 8.59 12.58
N VAL A 180 -4.36 8.87 11.43
CA VAL A 180 -3.69 9.19 10.16
C VAL A 180 -3.88 10.65 9.83
N LYS A 181 -2.79 11.32 9.46
CA LYS A 181 -2.86 12.65 8.86
C LYS A 181 -3.08 12.49 7.34
N PRO A 182 -4.04 13.23 6.75
CA PRO A 182 -4.24 13.19 5.31
C PRO A 182 -3.03 13.82 4.59
N THR A 183 -2.41 13.08 3.68
CA THR A 183 -1.16 13.48 2.99
C THR A 183 -1.15 13.21 1.49
N LEU A 184 -2.06 12.39 0.97
CA LEU A 184 -2.00 11.94 -0.43
C LEU A 184 -2.57 12.99 -1.40
N GLY A 185 -3.75 13.55 -1.13
CA GLY A 185 -4.41 14.57 -1.96
C GLY A 185 -4.55 14.15 -3.43
N TYR A 186 -4.76 12.85 -3.69
CA TYR A 186 -4.71 12.32 -5.05
C TYR A 186 -5.92 12.75 -5.88
N PHE A 187 -7.07 13.03 -5.26
CA PHE A 187 -8.23 13.56 -6.00
C PHE A 187 -7.97 14.97 -6.54
N ASP A 188 -7.46 15.86 -5.68
CA ASP A 188 -7.15 17.25 -6.05
C ASP A 188 -6.07 17.31 -7.12
N ARG A 189 -5.01 16.49 -6.97
CA ARG A 189 -3.92 16.39 -7.95
C ARG A 189 -4.45 15.89 -9.29
N ALA A 190 -5.25 14.83 -9.31
CA ALA A 190 -5.83 14.30 -10.54
C ALA A 190 -6.71 15.33 -11.24
N GLN A 191 -7.54 16.07 -10.50
CA GLN A 191 -8.41 17.11 -11.05
C GLN A 191 -7.60 18.28 -11.64
N ALA A 192 -6.59 18.77 -10.91
CA ALA A 192 -5.71 19.83 -11.38
C ALA A 192 -4.95 19.42 -12.65
N MET A 193 -4.41 18.20 -12.67
CA MET A 193 -3.70 17.67 -13.84
C MET A 193 -4.62 17.45 -15.04
N ALA A 194 -5.85 16.96 -14.83
CA ALA A 194 -6.82 16.79 -15.89
C ALA A 194 -7.11 18.13 -16.57
N ASN A 195 -7.39 19.18 -15.78
CA ASN A 195 -7.66 20.51 -16.32
C ASN A 195 -6.47 21.10 -17.08
N ALA A 196 -5.24 20.89 -16.57
CA ALA A 196 -4.02 21.41 -17.20
C ALA A 196 -3.63 20.66 -18.49
N LEU A 197 -3.79 19.33 -18.52
CA LEU A 197 -3.30 18.49 -19.62
C LEU A 197 -4.33 18.32 -20.75
N MET A 198 -5.63 18.39 -20.47
CA MET A 198 -6.67 18.13 -21.47
C MET A 198 -6.57 19.00 -22.73
N PRO A 199 -6.37 20.33 -22.66
CA PRO A 199 -6.30 21.16 -23.86
C PRO A 199 -5.14 20.77 -24.79
N THR A 200 -3.98 20.48 -24.21
CA THR A 200 -2.76 20.14 -24.97
C THR A 200 -2.81 18.74 -25.55
N GLU A 201 -3.35 17.76 -24.82
CA GLU A 201 -3.52 16.40 -25.34
C GLU A 201 -4.62 16.31 -26.41
N LEU A 202 -5.68 17.12 -26.28
CA LEU A 202 -6.75 17.17 -27.27
C LEU A 202 -6.27 17.78 -28.58
N SER A 203 -5.54 18.89 -28.54
CA SER A 203 -4.97 19.51 -29.75
C SER A 203 -3.99 18.56 -30.45
N ARG A 204 -3.11 17.90 -29.69
CA ARG A 204 -2.19 16.89 -30.20
C ARG A 204 -2.93 15.71 -30.86
N ALA A 205 -3.91 15.14 -30.17
CA ALA A 205 -4.64 13.98 -30.68
C ALA A 205 -5.47 14.35 -31.92
N MET A 206 -6.03 15.56 -31.99
CA MET A 206 -6.71 16.03 -33.20
C MET A 206 -5.75 16.17 -34.38
N ALA A 207 -4.58 16.77 -34.17
CA ALA A 207 -3.56 16.89 -35.22
C ALA A 207 -3.08 15.52 -35.74
N GLU A 208 -2.84 14.57 -34.82
CA GLU A 208 -2.47 13.20 -35.18
C GLU A 208 -3.60 12.49 -35.95
N ALA A 209 -4.85 12.60 -35.48
CA ALA A 209 -5.99 11.97 -36.13
C ALA A 209 -6.22 12.52 -37.55
N MET A 210 -6.09 13.83 -37.74
CA MET A 210 -6.16 14.48 -39.05
C MET A 210 -5.04 14.01 -40.00
N ARG A 211 -3.81 13.86 -39.50
CA ARG A 211 -2.69 13.34 -40.29
C ARG A 211 -2.90 11.89 -40.73
N THR A 212 -3.56 11.10 -39.91
CA THR A 212 -3.83 9.67 -40.20
C THR A 212 -5.15 9.42 -40.93
N ALA A 213 -5.95 10.46 -41.16
CA ALA A 213 -7.19 10.36 -41.89
C ALA A 213 -6.89 10.10 -43.37
N LYS A 214 -7.12 8.86 -43.81
CA LYS A 214 -7.20 8.48 -45.22
C LYS A 214 -8.66 8.49 -45.67
#